data_AF-R7ZDT8-F1
#
_entry.id   AF-R7ZDT8-F1
#
_cell.length_a   1.000
_cell.length_b   1.000
_cell.length_c   1.000
_cell.angle_alpha   90.00
_cell.angle_beta   90.00
_cell.angle_gamma   90.00
#
_symmetry.space_group_name_H-M   'P 1'
#
loop_
_entity.id
_entity.type
_entity.pdbx_description
1 polymer ?
#
loop_
_entity_poly.entity_id
_entity_poly.type
_entity_poly.pdbx_seq_one_letter_code
_entity_poly.pdbx_strand_id
1 'polypeptide(L)' 'MFNGEIISYRLSERPNAQAIHHAQLEAIERTSDCSYRRTFHSDRDGHIR' A
#
# COMPACT_ATOMS: atom_id res chain seq x y z
N MET A 1 -8.33 1.83 7.44
CA MET A 1 -8.66 3.24 7.09
C MET A 1 -10.14 3.29 6.84
N PHE A 2 -10.86 4.24 7.42
CA PHE A 2 -12.33 4.26 7.41
C PHE A 2 -12.91 5.39 6.55
N ASN A 3 -12.07 6.27 6.01
CA ASN A 3 -12.47 7.50 5.30
C ASN A 3 -12.03 7.55 3.82
N GLY A 4 -11.39 6.50 3.30
CA GLY A 4 -10.94 6.43 1.89
C GLY A 4 -9.77 7.36 1.53
N GLU A 5 -9.07 7.91 2.51
CA GLU A 5 -7.91 8.78 2.29
C GLU A 5 -6.75 8.05 1.58
N ILE A 6 -6.10 8.70 0.63
CA ILE A 6 -4.88 8.21 -0.03
C ILE A 6 -3.67 8.80 0.69
N ILE A 7 -2.95 7.97 1.45
CA ILE A 7 -1.78 8.42 2.25
C ILE A 7 -0.42 8.21 1.58
N SER A 8 -0.34 7.39 0.54
CA SER A 8 0.86 7.19 -0.27
C SER A 8 0.50 6.64 -1.65
N TYR A 9 1.26 7.05 -2.66
CA TYR A 9 1.16 6.56 -4.03
C TYR A 9 2.53 6.58 -4.73
N ARG A 10 2.69 5.78 -5.78
CA ARG A 10 3.86 5.79 -6.67
C ARG A 10 3.40 5.71 -8.12
N LEU A 11 4.05 6.48 -8.98
CA LEU A 11 3.90 6.39 -10.44
C LEU A 11 5.08 5.61 -11.01
N SER A 12 4.81 4.80 -12.02
CA SER A 12 5.83 4.06 -12.76
C SER A 12 5.35 3.80 -14.18
N GLU A 13 6.26 3.73 -15.14
CA GLU A 13 5.92 3.52 -16.56
C GLU A 13 5.17 2.21 -16.83
N ARG A 14 5.43 1.17 -16.03
CA ARG A 14 4.78 -0.14 -16.10
C ARG A 14 4.50 -0.67 -14.70
N PRO A 15 3.48 -1.52 -14.51
CA PRO A 15 3.24 -2.18 -13.22
C PRO A 15 4.49 -2.95 -12.76
N ASN A 16 4.95 -2.69 -11.55
CA ASN A 16 6.11 -3.37 -10.98
C ASN A 16 6.02 -3.44 -9.46
N ALA A 17 6.63 -4.49 -8.88
CA ALA A 17 6.62 -4.73 -7.44
C ALA A 17 7.34 -3.64 -6.64
N GLN A 18 8.35 -2.99 -7.23
CA GLN A 18 9.15 -1.98 -6.54
C GLN A 18 8.34 -0.71 -6.25
N ALA A 19 7.49 -0.26 -7.19
CA ALA A 19 6.58 0.86 -6.98
C ALA A 19 5.57 0.56 -5.86
N ILE A 20 5.01 -0.66 -5.83
CA ILE A 20 4.10 -1.10 -4.76
C ILE A 20 4.81 -1.11 -3.41
N HIS A 21 6.00 -1.72 -3.35
CA HIS A 21 6.80 -1.83 -2.14
C HIS A 21 7.19 -0.46 -1.58
N HIS A 22 7.60 0.48 -2.43
CA HIS A 22 7.96 1.83 -2.00
C HIS A 22 6.75 2.62 -1.49
N ALA A 23 5.58 2.50 -2.12
CA ALA A 23 4.35 3.14 -1.62
C ALA A 23 3.94 2.56 -0.26
N GLN A 24 4.03 1.23 -0.11
CA GLN A 24 3.71 0.55 1.14
C GLN A 24 4.65 0.95 2.29
N LEU A 25 5.97 1.01 2.03
CA LEU A 25 6.95 1.45 3.05
C LEU A 25 6.70 2.89 3.51
N GLU A 26 6.39 3.80 2.59
CA GLU A 26 6.05 5.17 2.99
C GLU A 26 4.77 5.22 3.83
N ALA A 27 3.74 4.44 3.47
CA ALA A 27 2.52 4.37 4.27
C ALA A 27 2.79 3.82 5.69
N ILE A 28 3.72 2.87 5.84
CA ILE A 28 4.17 2.36 7.15
C ILE A 28 4.86 3.47 7.95
N GLU A 29 5.75 4.25 7.32
CA GLU A 29 6.47 5.33 8.00
C GLU A 29 5.52 6.46 8.42
N ARG A 30 4.63 6.91 7.52
CA ARG A 30 3.67 7.99 7.79
C ARG A 30 2.63 7.65 8.86
N THR A 31 2.47 6.38 9.19
CA THR A 31 1.50 5.91 10.20
C THR A 31 2.21 5.24 11.38
N SER A 32 3.50 5.49 11.56
CA SER A 32 4.34 4.88 12.60
C SER A 32 3.93 5.25 14.02
N ASP A 33 3.27 6.40 14.18
CA ASP A 33 2.67 6.91 15.42
C ASP A 33 1.30 6.30 15.75
N CYS A 34 0.74 5.46 14.87
CA CYS A 34 -0.54 4.81 15.12
C CYS A 34 -0.44 3.82 16.29
N SER A 35 -1.15 4.10 17.39
CA SER A 35 -1.20 3.24 18.59
C SER A 35 -1.89 1.89 18.39
N TYR A 36 -2.47 1.64 17.22
CA TYR A 36 -3.22 0.42 16.91
C TYR A 36 -2.50 -0.46 15.88
N ARG A 37 -2.82 -1.75 15.89
CA ARG A 37 -2.31 -2.69 14.87
C ARG A 37 -2.77 -2.27 13.48
N ARG A 38 -1.82 -2.10 12.58
CA ARG A 38 -2.05 -1.82 11.15
C ARG A 38 -2.10 -3.13 10.37
N THR A 39 -3.11 -3.29 9.51
CA THR A 39 -3.22 -4.42 8.57
C THR A 39 -3.14 -3.89 7.16
N PHE A 40 -2.20 -4.39 6.37
CA PHE A 40 -2.07 -4.06 4.95
C PHE A 40 -2.63 -5.22 4.13
N HIS A 41 -3.59 -4.92 3.26
CA HIS A 41 -4.26 -5.91 2.42
C HIS A 41 -3.98 -5.57 0.95
N SER A 42 -3.38 -6.52 0.24
CA SER A 42 -3.32 -6.51 -1.21
C SER A 42 -4.31 -7.57 -1.68
N ASP A 43 -5.36 -7.15 -2.36
CA ASP A 43 -6.22 -8.09 -3.06
C ASP A 43 -5.53 -8.53 -4.35
N ARG A 44 -5.45 -9.84 -4.55
CA ARG A 44 -5.08 -10.44 -5.82
C ARG A 44 -6.06 -11.57 -6.06
N ASP A 45 -7.25 -11.22 -6.54
CA ASP A 45 -8.17 -12.23 -7.03
C ASP A 45 -7.60 -12.82 -8.33
N GLY A 46 -7.41 -14.14 -8.30
CA GLY A 46 -6.48 -14.86 -9.16
C GLY A 46 -6.82 -14.83 -10.65
N HIS A 47 -5.83 -14.48 -11.48
CA HIS A 47 -5.75 -15.04 -12.82
C HIS A 47 -5.22 -16.48 -12.71
N ILE A 48 -6.13 -17.45 -12.66
CA ILE A 48 -5.84 -18.82 -13.12
C ILE A 48 -5.90 -18.78 -14.64
N ARG A 49 -4.73 -18.83 -15.29
CA ARG A 49 -4.56 -19.35 -16.65
C ARG A 49 -3.21 -20.06 -16.71
#